data_AF-M0IIN1-F1
#
_entry.id   AF-M0IIN1-F1
#
_cell.length_a   1.000
_cell.length_b   1.000
_cell.length_c   1.000
_cell.angle_alpha   90.00
_cell.angle_beta   90.00
_cell.angle_gamma   90.00
#
_symmetry.space_group_name_H-M   'P 1'
#
loop_
_entity.id
_entity.type
_entity.pdbx_description
1 polymer ?
#
loop_
_entity_poly.entity_id
_entity_poly.type
_entity_poly.pdbx_seq_one_letter_code
_entity_poly.pdbx_strand_id
1 'polypeptide(L)'
;MVNAVFVVATAVGLGCFVFGARLLKSGAAARRVARSDDPEFVLDPTREDPPDDDIDATDLERGFMLLVFGGLALVFAAISL
;
A
#
# COMPACT_ATOMS: atom_id res chain seq x y z
N MET A 1 -29.85 5.53 -10.88
CA MET A 1 -29.59 6.26 -12.14
C MET A 1 -28.14 6.73 -12.06
N VAL A 2 -27.28 6.40 -13.02
CA VAL A 2 -25.85 6.77 -12.90
C VAL A 2 -25.71 8.29 -12.95
N ASN A 3 -25.27 8.91 -11.85
CA ASN A 3 -25.04 10.35 -11.75
C ASN A 3 -23.52 10.67 -11.79
N ALA A 4 -23.18 11.94 -11.91
CA ALA A 4 -21.78 12.38 -11.99
C ALA A 4 -21.00 12.05 -10.70
N VAL A 5 -21.66 12.10 -9.54
CA VAL A 5 -21.04 11.79 -8.24
C VAL A 5 -20.57 10.34 -8.21
N PHE A 6 -21.41 9.40 -8.65
CA PHE A 6 -21.09 7.98 -8.74
C PHE A 6 -19.84 7.74 -9.60
N VAL A 7 -19.80 8.34 -10.79
CA VAL A 7 -18.70 8.16 -11.75
C VAL A 7 -17.38 8.69 -11.17
N VAL A 8 -17.39 9.91 -10.64
CA VAL A 8 -16.18 10.55 -10.07
C VAL A 8 -15.71 9.78 -8.83
N ALA A 9 -16.62 9.46 -7.91
CA ALA A 9 -16.29 8.76 -6.68
C ALA A 9 -15.73 7.35 -6.95
N THR A 10 -16.26 6.65 -7.96
CA THR A 10 -15.75 5.34 -8.39
C THR A 10 -14.36 5.45 -9.02
N ALA A 11 -14.16 6.42 -9.92
CA ALA A 11 -12.86 6.62 -10.58
C ALA A 11 -11.77 7.00 -9.58
N VAL A 12 -12.07 7.92 -8.66
CA VAL A 12 -11.15 8.34 -7.59
C VAL A 12 -10.89 7.18 -6.63
N GLY A 13 -11.94 6.49 -6.19
CA GLY A 13 -11.83 5.35 -5.28
C GLY A 13 -10.92 4.25 -5.81
N LEU A 14 -11.17 3.82 -7.06
CA LEU A 14 -10.33 2.83 -7.73
C LEU A 14 -8.90 3.33 -7.95
N GLY A 15 -8.73 4.60 -8.33
CA GLY A 15 -7.41 5.20 -8.48
C GLY A 15 -6.60 5.12 -7.19
N CYS A 16 -7.17 5.56 -6.07
CA CYS A 16 -6.55 5.48 -4.76
C CYS A 16 -6.18 4.04 -4.37
N PHE A 17 -7.04 3.06 -4.63
CA PHE A 17 -6.72 1.65 -4.39
C PHE A 17 -5.54 1.15 -5.23
N VAL A 18 -5.50 1.49 -6.53
CA VAL A 18 -4.41 1.08 -7.43
C VAL A 18 -3.08 1.69 -6.99
N PHE A 19 -3.06 2.98 -6.66
CA PHE A 19 -1.83 3.66 -6.21
C PHE A 19 -1.41 3.20 -4.82
N GLY A 20 -2.34 3.06 -3.86
CA GLY A 20 -2.05 2.54 -2.53
C GLY A 20 -1.50 1.11 -2.57
N ALA A 21 -2.12 0.22 -3.36
CA ALA A 21 -1.64 -1.15 -3.54
C ALA A 21 -0.25 -1.20 -4.21
N ARG A 22 0.04 -0.30 -5.15
CA ARG A 22 1.37 -0.20 -5.78
C ARG A 22 2.44 0.22 -4.78
N LEU A 23 2.18 1.22 -3.94
CA LEU A 23 3.11 1.68 -2.90
C LEU A 23 3.39 0.59 -1.86
N LEU A 24 2.35 -0.11 -1.41
CA LEU A 24 2.51 -1.22 -0.47
C LEU A 24 3.27 -2.39 -1.10
N LYS A 25 3.04 -2.67 -2.38
CA LYS A 25 3.76 -3.71 -3.13
C LYS A 25 5.23 -3.34 -3.35
N SER A 26 5.56 -2.08 -3.65
CA SER A 26 6.95 -1.65 -3.77
C SER A 26 7.67 -1.74 -2.43
N GLY A 27 7.04 -1.34 -1.33
CA GLY A 27 7.60 -1.52 0.02
C GLY A 27 7.79 -2.99 0.41
N ALA A 28 6.87 -3.88 0.00
CA ALA A 28 7.05 -5.33 0.19
C ALA A 28 8.18 -5.92 -0.68
N ALA A 29 8.41 -5.38 -1.89
CA ALA A 29 9.51 -5.80 -2.74
C ALA A 29 10.86 -5.29 -2.21
N ALA A 30 10.92 -4.04 -1.75
CA ALA A 30 12.11 -3.45 -1.14
C ALA A 30 12.59 -4.26 0.06
N ARG A 31 11.67 -4.72 0.93
CA ARG A 31 11.99 -5.62 2.06
C ARG A 31 12.67 -6.92 1.65
N ARG A 32 12.25 -7.53 0.53
CA ARG A 32 12.88 -8.77 0.04
C ARG A 32 14.30 -8.52 -0.49
N VAL A 33 14.53 -7.36 -1.10
CA VAL A 33 15.84 -6.97 -1.62
C VAL A 33 16.78 -6.61 -0.48
N ALA A 34 16.36 -5.76 0.45
CA ALA A 34 17.16 -5.37 1.62
C ALA A 34 17.62 -6.60 2.44
N ARG A 35 16.74 -7.59 2.61
CA ARG A 35 17.08 -8.86 3.27
C ARG A 35 18.08 -9.73 2.48
N SER A 36 18.09 -9.61 1.15
CA SER A 36 19.00 -10.35 0.29
C SER A 36 20.38 -9.71 0.20
N ASP A 37 20.46 -8.38 0.34
CA ASP A 37 21.70 -7.62 0.26
C ASP A 37 22.45 -7.53 1.61
N ASP A 38 21.82 -7.96 2.71
CA ASP A 38 22.47 -8.05 4.02
C ASP A 38 23.44 -9.23 4.08
N PRO A 39 24.78 -8.97 4.08
CA PRO A 39 25.79 -10.03 4.04
C PRO A 39 25.82 -10.87 5.32
N GLU A 40 25.33 -10.33 6.44
CA GLU A 40 25.34 -11.02 7.73
C GLU A 40 24.19 -12.04 7.82
N PHE A 41 23.02 -11.71 7.24
CA PHE A 41 21.88 -12.63 7.12
C PHE A 41 22.15 -13.82 6.18
N VAL A 42 22.98 -13.63 5.15
CA VAL A 42 23.42 -14.71 4.25
C VAL A 42 24.33 -15.72 4.96
N LEU A 43 25.05 -15.30 6.01
CA LEU A 43 26.04 -16.11 6.73
C LEU A 43 25.47 -16.86 7.94
N ASP A 44 24.43 -16.34 8.60
CA ASP A 44 23.72 -17.03 9.68
C ASP A 44 22.18 -17.05 9.44
N PRO A 45 21.66 -18.10 8.77
CA PRO A 45 20.24 -18.22 8.47
C PRO A 45 19.35 -18.45 9.71
N THR A 46 19.95 -18.73 10.87
CA THR A 46 19.24 -19.07 12.12
C THR A 46 19.22 -17.94 13.14
N ARG A 47 19.78 -16.77 12.80
CA ARG A 47 19.78 -15.58 13.64
C ARG A 47 18.34 -15.21 14.08
N GLU A 48 18.15 -15.06 15.39
CA GLU A 48 16.86 -14.77 16.02
C GLU A 48 16.36 -13.32 15.77
N ASP A 49 17.28 -12.37 15.57
CA ASP A 49 16.95 -10.99 15.24
C ASP A 49 16.99 -10.78 13.71
N PRO A 50 15.85 -10.80 13.00
CA PRO A 50 15.83 -10.42 11.60
C PRO A 50 16.39 -8.99 11.45
N PRO A 51 17.02 -8.66 10.29
CA PRO A 51 17.50 -7.31 10.05
C PRO A 51 16.37 -6.29 10.28
N ASP A 52 16.71 -5.15 10.87
CA ASP A 52 15.77 -4.05 11.08
C ASP A 52 15.21 -3.66 9.71
N ASP A 53 13.94 -3.99 9.48
CA ASP A 53 13.20 -3.43 8.36
C ASP A 53 13.05 -1.94 8.68
N ASP A 54 13.97 -1.10 8.18
CA ASP A 54 13.77 0.34 8.04
C ASP A 54 12.59 0.53 7.07
N ILE A 55 11.38 0.29 7.58
CA ILE A 55 10.16 0.63 6.90
C ILE A 55 10.25 2.14 6.77
N ASP A 56 10.28 2.64 5.54
CA ASP A 56 9.98 4.04 5.30
C ASP A 56 8.51 4.25 5.71
N ALA A 57 8.32 4.58 7.00
CA ALA A 57 7.02 4.66 7.66
C ALA A 57 6.09 5.59 6.87
N THR A 58 6.69 6.58 6.20
CA THR A 58 6.07 7.51 5.26
C THR A 58 5.34 6.81 4.12
N ASP A 59 5.94 5.80 3.49
CA ASP A 59 5.36 5.10 2.33
C ASP A 59 4.25 4.15 2.75
N LEU A 60 4.40 3.50 3.92
CA LEU A 60 3.35 2.68 4.51
C LEU A 60 2.14 3.55 4.89
N GLU A 61 2.37 4.67 5.55
CA GLU A 61 1.33 5.63 5.94
C GLU A 61 0.61 6.18 4.71
N ARG A 62 1.35 6.59 3.66
CA ARG A 62 0.77 7.06 2.39
C ARG A 62 -0.04 5.98 1.69
N GLY A 63 0.48 4.76 1.61
CA GLY A 63 -0.22 3.62 1.04
C GLY A 63 -1.53 3.32 1.78
N PHE A 64 -1.49 3.34 3.12
CA PHE A 64 -2.66 3.15 3.97
C PHE A 64 -3.68 4.28 3.83
N MET A 65 -3.25 5.55 3.86
CA MET A 65 -4.13 6.70 3.66
C MET A 65 -4.86 6.62 2.32
N LEU A 66 -4.17 6.25 1.23
CA LEU A 66 -4.80 6.06 -0.08
C LEU A 66 -5.87 4.97 -0.04
N LEU A 67 -5.66 3.86 0.65
CA LEU A 67 -6.69 2.82 0.80
C LEU A 67 -7.91 3.34 1.57
N VAL A 68 -7.70 4.08 2.66
CA VAL A 68 -8.79 4.65 3.47
C VAL A 68 -9.61 5.65 2.65
N PHE A 69 -8.96 6.62 2.00
CA PHE A 69 -9.65 7.61 1.17
C PHE A 69 -10.32 6.96 -0.04
N GLY A 70 -9.69 5.96 -0.66
CA GLY A 70 -10.28 5.20 -1.74
C GLY A 70 -11.53 4.45 -1.31
N GLY A 71 -11.50 3.81 -0.13
CA GLY A 71 -12.65 3.14 0.47
C GLY A 71 -13.80 4.11 0.74
N LEU A 72 -13.51 5.27 1.33
CA LEU A 72 -14.50 6.31 1.56
C LEU A 72 -15.14 6.80 0.26
N ALA A 73 -14.35 7.02 -0.80
CA ALA A 73 -14.88 7.40 -2.10
C ALA A 73 -15.81 6.33 -2.69
N LEU A 74 -15.47 5.03 -2.57
CA LEU A 74 -16.35 3.95 -3.01
C LEU A 74 -17.64 3.86 -2.19
N VAL A 75 -17.58 4.14 -0.88
CA VAL A 75 -18.79 4.25 -0.04
C VAL A 75 -19.69 5.40 -0.54
N PHE A 76 -19.12 6.56 -0.84
CA PHE A 76 -19.87 7.67 -1.44
C PHE A 76 -20.49 7.28 -2.78
N ALA A 77 -19.75 6.56 -3.63
CA ALA A 77 -20.29 6.05 -4.89
C ALA A 77 -21.51 5.14 -4.62
N ALA A 78 -21.38 4.17 -3.73
CA ALA A 78 -22.44 3.22 -3.39
C ALA A 78 -23.72 3.89 -2.87
N ILE A 79 -23.59 4.93 -2.03
CA ILE A 79 -24.73 5.68 -1.49
C ILE A 79 -25.35 6.61 -2.55
N SER A 80 -24.59 7.01 -3.56
CA SER A 80 -25.05 7.94 -4.61
C SER A 80 -25.82 7.28 -5.78
N LEU A 81 -26.06 5.97 -5.73
CA LEU A 81 -26.61 5.14 -6.82
C LEU A 81 -28.11 5.36 -7.10
#